data_AF-A0A2M7UP48-F1
#
_entry.id   AF-A0A2M7UP48-F1
#
_cell.length_a   1.000
_cell.length_b   1.000
_cell.length_c   1.000
_cell.angle_alpha   90.00
_cell.angle_beta   90.00
_cell.angle_gamma   90.00
#
_symmetry.space_group_name_H-M   'P 1'
#
loop_
_entity.id
_entity.type
_entity.pdbx_description
1 polymer ?
#
loop_
_entity_poly.entity_id
_entity_poly.type
_entity_poly.pdbx_seq_one_letter_code
_entity_poly.pdbx_strand_id
1 'polypeptide(L)'
;MSQLILSRGTPYRSGIKNLLTKFFPNVEFGSFFLMFSLISFVVLVTVITLVFSTRQVTKGYLLNSLEDSHQVLIKSGEQMDMRLSDSRSLRHIQDLPRVAKMRNPKTVVYLSGETSIASR
;
A
#
# COMPACT_ATOMS: atom_id res chain seq x y z
N MET A 1 43.41 51.42 29.08
CA MET A 1 42.09 52.02 28.73
C MET A 1 41.48 51.18 27.62
N SER A 2 40.61 50.24 27.97
CA SER A 2 39.96 49.33 27.04
C SER A 2 38.61 49.93 26.61
N GLN A 3 38.51 50.33 25.34
CA GLN A 3 37.25 50.74 24.74
C GLN A 3 36.47 49.51 24.27
N LEU A 4 35.28 49.35 24.85
CA LEU A 4 34.36 48.25 24.60
C LEU A 4 33.52 48.61 23.37
N ILE A 5 33.82 47.99 22.24
CA ILE A 5 33.08 48.17 20.98
C ILE A 5 31.85 47.25 21.01
N LEU A 6 30.68 47.81 21.30
CA LEU A 6 29.41 47.12 21.13
C LEU A 6 29.07 47.03 19.63
N SER A 7 29.20 45.83 19.08
CA SER A 7 28.61 45.44 17.80
C SER A 7 27.08 45.49 17.91
N ARG A 8 26.47 46.55 17.36
CA ARG A 8 25.02 46.70 17.25
C ARG A 8 24.51 45.72 16.19
N GLY A 9 23.66 44.79 16.62
CA GLY A 9 23.03 43.78 15.79
C GLY A 9 22.34 44.34 14.56
N THR A 10 22.54 43.65 13.43
CA THR A 10 21.89 43.85 12.15
C THR A 10 20.38 43.58 12.22
N PRO A 11 19.49 44.50 11.81
CA PRO A 11 18.07 44.20 11.68
C PRO A 11 17.80 43.48 10.35
N TYR A 12 17.96 42.16 10.33
CA TYR A 12 17.68 41.29 9.17
C TYR A 12 16.17 41.00 9.01
N ARG A 13 15.31 42.03 9.04
CA ARG A 13 13.83 41.85 8.99
C ARG A 13 13.08 42.82 8.07
N SER A 14 13.76 43.43 7.10
CA SER A 14 13.17 44.41 6.16
C SER A 14 13.24 44.02 4.67
N GLY A 15 13.98 42.96 4.30
CA GLY A 15 14.16 42.58 2.89
C GLY A 15 12.88 42.09 2.19
N ILE A 16 12.04 41.32 2.89
CA ILE A 16 10.84 40.72 2.27
C ILE A 16 9.73 41.77 2.07
N LYS A 17 9.61 42.74 2.98
CA LYS A 17 8.57 43.76 2.90
C LYS A 17 8.80 44.73 1.74
N ASN A 18 10.07 45.02 1.40
CA ASN A 18 10.43 45.89 0.28
C ASN A 18 10.34 45.23 -1.09
N LEU A 19 10.32 43.90 -1.15
CA LEU A 19 10.20 43.16 -2.41
C LEU A 19 8.73 43.14 -2.86
N LEU A 20 7.79 42.90 -1.94
CA LEU A 20 6.35 42.95 -2.21
C LEU A 20 5.87 44.36 -2.62
N THR A 21 6.38 45.42 -2.00
CA THR A 21 6.02 46.80 -2.36
C THR A 21 6.62 47.26 -3.69
N LYS A 22 7.73 46.64 -4.14
CA LYS A 22 8.32 46.90 -5.47
C LYS A 22 7.58 46.20 -6.61
N PHE A 23 6.99 45.04 -6.35
CA PHE A 23 6.22 44.31 -7.38
C PHE A 23 4.79 44.84 -7.54
N PHE A 24 4.24 45.51 -6.52
CA PHE A 24 2.88 46.04 -6.55
C PHE A 24 2.82 47.53 -6.14
N PRO A 25 3.51 48.45 -6.85
CA PRO A 25 3.34 49.87 -6.60
C PRO A 25 1.98 50.30 -7.16
N ASN A 26 1.07 50.73 -6.29
CA ASN A 26 -0.26 51.28 -6.62
C ASN A 26 -1.29 50.28 -7.17
N VAL A 27 -1.50 49.15 -6.49
CA VAL A 27 -2.76 48.40 -6.68
C VAL A 27 -3.83 49.09 -5.85
N GLU A 28 -4.51 50.07 -6.43
CA GLU A 28 -5.84 50.42 -5.95
C GLU A 28 -6.68 49.15 -6.02
N PHE A 29 -7.38 48.79 -4.94
CA PHE A 29 -8.33 47.66 -4.91
C PHE A 29 -9.55 47.99 -5.80
N GLY A 30 -9.31 48.10 -7.10
CA GLY A 30 -10.32 48.34 -8.11
C GLY A 30 -11.06 47.06 -8.47
N SER A 31 -12.22 47.24 -9.10
CA SER A 31 -13.07 46.14 -9.61
C SER A 31 -12.29 45.06 -10.38
N PHE A 32 -11.24 45.46 -11.11
CA PHE A 32 -10.35 44.54 -11.85
C PHE A 32 -9.60 43.54 -10.97
N PHE A 33 -9.13 43.93 -9.78
CA PHE A 33 -8.45 43.01 -8.86
C PHE A 33 -9.43 41.96 -8.33
N LEU A 34 -10.66 42.37 -8.04
CA LEU A 34 -11.73 41.47 -7.58
C LEU A 34 -12.11 40.48 -8.69
N MET A 35 -12.22 40.94 -9.93
CA MET A 35 -12.51 40.11 -11.10
C MET A 35 -11.39 39.08 -11.36
N PHE A 36 -10.13 39.52 -11.32
CA PHE A 36 -8.98 38.63 -11.50
C PHE A 36 -8.87 37.59 -10.38
N SER A 37 -9.09 37.99 -9.13
CA SER A 37 -9.11 37.09 -7.98
C SER A 37 -10.21 36.02 -8.12
N LEU A 38 -11.41 36.41 -8.55
CA LEU A 38 -12.52 35.48 -8.78
C LEU A 38 -12.20 34.47 -9.90
N ILE A 39 -11.67 34.93 -11.03
CA ILE A 39 -11.26 34.06 -12.14
C ILE A 39 -10.16 33.09 -11.67
N SER A 40 -9.15 33.60 -10.98
CA SER A 40 -8.06 32.78 -10.42
C SER A 40 -8.59 31.71 -9.46
N PHE A 41 -9.55 32.06 -8.60
CA PHE A 41 -10.17 31.13 -7.68
C PHE A 41 -10.93 30.00 -8.40
N VAL A 42 -11.73 30.35 -9.42
CA VAL A 42 -12.46 29.35 -10.22
C VAL A 42 -11.48 28.39 -10.92
N VAL A 43 -10.41 28.92 -11.51
CA VAL A 43 -9.37 28.11 -12.15
C VAL A 43 -8.71 27.17 -11.14
N LEU A 44 -8.36 27.68 -9.95
CA LEU A 44 -7.71 26.90 -8.90
C LEU A 44 -8.61 25.76 -8.41
N VAL A 45 -9.89 26.04 -8.15
CA VAL A 45 -10.87 25.01 -7.76
C VAL A 45 -11.01 23.95 -8.86
N THR A 46 -11.07 24.37 -10.12
CA THR A 46 -11.19 23.45 -11.27
C THR A 46 -10.00 22.51 -11.37
N VAL A 47 -8.77 23.04 -11.24
CA VAL A 47 -7.54 22.23 -11.25
C VAL A 47 -7.53 21.25 -10.08
N ILE A 48 -7.88 21.70 -8.87
CA ILE A 48 -7.97 20.82 -7.70
C ILE A 48 -8.95 19.69 -7.96
N THR A 49 -10.17 19.99 -8.40
CA THR A 49 -11.20 18.98 -8.66
C THR A 49 -10.75 17.98 -9.73
N LEU A 50 -10.05 18.43 -10.78
CA LEU A 50 -9.52 17.56 -11.83
C LEU A 50 -8.43 16.61 -11.29
N VAL A 51 -7.51 17.11 -10.45
CA VAL A 51 -6.48 16.29 -9.81
C VAL A 51 -7.10 15.27 -8.84
N PHE A 52 -8.12 15.65 -8.08
CA PHE A 52 -8.81 14.71 -7.19
C PHE A 52 -9.58 13.65 -7.98
N SER A 53 -10.28 14.03 -9.05
CA SER A 53 -11.01 13.11 -9.92
C SER A 53 -10.07 12.07 -10.56
N THR A 54 -8.96 12.51 -11.14
CA THR A 54 -7.96 11.61 -11.75
C THR A 54 -7.33 10.65 -10.73
N ARG A 55 -7.05 11.12 -9.51
CA ARG A 55 -6.56 10.27 -8.41
C ARG A 55 -7.57 9.23 -7.93
N GLN A 56 -8.85 9.57 -7.90
CA GLN A 56 -9.90 8.62 -7.53
C GLN A 56 -10.04 7.51 -8.57
N VAL A 57 -9.99 7.88 -9.86
CA VAL A 57 -10.05 6.90 -10.96
C VAL A 57 -8.85 5.95 -10.93
N THR A 58 -7.62 6.46 -10.75
CA THR A 58 -6.43 5.60 -10.65
C THR A 58 -6.46 4.68 -9.44
N LYS A 59 -6.97 5.13 -8.29
CA LYS A 59 -7.19 4.25 -7.13
C LYS A 59 -8.21 3.16 -7.42
N GLY A 60 -9.27 3.47 -8.16
CA GLY A 60 -10.27 2.48 -8.60
C GLY A 60 -9.66 1.39 -9.48
N TYR A 61 -8.84 1.77 -10.46
CA TYR A 61 -8.13 0.81 -11.31
C TYR A 61 -7.18 -0.09 -10.53
N LEU A 62 -6.39 0.49 -9.62
CA LEU A 62 -5.45 -0.28 -8.80
C LEU A 62 -6.20 -1.25 -7.88
N LEU A 63 -7.30 -0.80 -7.27
CA LEU A 63 -8.14 -1.64 -6.43
C LEU A 63 -8.75 -2.80 -7.23
N ASN A 64 -9.29 -2.53 -8.43
CA ASN A 64 -9.85 -3.57 -9.28
C ASN A 64 -8.79 -4.59 -9.72
N SER A 65 -7.60 -4.13 -10.10
CA SER A 65 -6.49 -5.03 -10.44
C SER A 65 -6.04 -5.89 -9.26
N LEU A 66 -6.09 -5.35 -8.04
CA LEU A 66 -5.75 -6.08 -6.82
C LEU A 66 -6.82 -7.14 -6.51
N GLU A 67 -8.10 -6.79 -6.66
CA GLU A 67 -9.24 -7.69 -6.47
C GLU A 67 -9.21 -8.85 -7.48
N ASP A 68 -8.97 -8.56 -8.76
CA ASP A 68 -8.83 -9.57 -9.81
C ASP A 68 -7.68 -10.54 -9.48
N SER A 69 -6.53 -10.01 -9.03
CA SER A 69 -5.37 -10.82 -8.64
C SER A 69 -5.68 -11.70 -7.42
N HIS A 70 -6.42 -11.16 -6.44
CA HIS A 70 -6.84 -11.88 -5.26
C HIS A 70 -7.78 -13.04 -5.60
N GLN A 71 -8.76 -12.81 -6.49
CA GLN A 71 -9.67 -13.86 -6.94
C GLN A 71 -8.95 -14.98 -7.72
N VAL A 72 -7.98 -14.62 -8.57
CA VAL A 72 -7.13 -15.61 -9.25
C VAL A 72 -6.35 -16.47 -8.25
N LEU A 73 -5.80 -15.84 -7.20
CA LEU A 73 -5.04 -16.54 -6.18
C LEU A 73 -5.92 -17.49 -5.35
N ILE A 74 -7.11 -17.05 -4.95
CA ILE A 74 -8.09 -17.90 -4.24
C ILE A 74 -8.43 -19.12 -5.10
N LYS A 75 -8.80 -18.90 -6.36
CA LYS A 75 -9.15 -19.98 -7.29
C LYS A 75 -8.00 -20.98 -7.47
N SER A 76 -6.76 -20.50 -7.54
CA SER A 76 -5.59 -21.37 -7.59
C SER A 76 -5.40 -22.16 -6.29
N GLY A 77 -5.65 -21.55 -5.14
CA GLY A 77 -5.63 -22.21 -3.84
C GLY A 77 -6.65 -23.34 -3.76
N GLU A 78 -7.89 -23.06 -4.12
CA GLU A 78 -8.98 -24.05 -4.13
C GLU A 78 -8.67 -25.25 -5.05
N GLN A 79 -8.10 -24.99 -6.24
CA GLN A 79 -7.66 -26.06 -7.13
C GLN A 79 -6.55 -26.92 -6.51
N MET A 80 -5.62 -26.30 -5.79
CA MET A 80 -4.53 -27.03 -5.14
C MET A 80 -5.06 -27.86 -3.96
N ASP A 81 -5.97 -27.30 -3.17
CA ASP A 81 -6.62 -28.02 -2.06
C ASP A 81 -7.44 -29.20 -2.58
N MET A 82 -8.13 -29.05 -3.70
CA MET A 82 -8.85 -30.14 -4.35
C MET A 82 -7.90 -31.28 -4.77
N ARG A 83 -6.76 -30.95 -5.39
CA ARG A 83 -5.73 -31.94 -5.76
C ARG A 83 -5.08 -32.60 -4.55
N LEU A 84 -4.89 -31.85 -3.47
CA LEU A 84 -4.35 -32.38 -2.22
C LEU A 84 -5.35 -33.33 -1.56
N SER A 85 -6.63 -32.96 -1.55
CA SER A 85 -7.71 -33.80 -1.07
C SER A 85 -7.83 -35.09 -1.90
N ASP A 86 -7.74 -34.97 -3.22
CA ASP A 86 -7.77 -36.12 -4.14
C ASP A 86 -6.59 -37.08 -3.91
N SER A 87 -5.36 -36.56 -3.78
CA SER A 87 -4.18 -37.39 -3.49
C SER A 87 -4.20 -38.02 -2.09
N ARG A 88 -4.87 -37.39 -1.11
CA ARG A 88 -5.12 -37.94 0.23
C ARG A 88 -6.30 -38.90 0.26
N SER A 89 -7.12 -38.94 -0.77
CA SER A 89 -8.31 -39.79 -0.79
C SER A 89 -7.89 -41.27 -0.76
N LEU A 90 -8.62 -42.05 0.03
CA LEU A 90 -8.37 -43.50 0.14
C LEU A 90 -8.46 -44.20 -1.22
N ARG A 91 -9.32 -43.70 -2.12
CA ARG A 91 -9.44 -44.21 -3.49
C ARG A 91 -8.13 -44.05 -4.25
N HIS A 92 -7.58 -42.84 -4.29
CA HIS A 92 -6.31 -42.60 -4.95
C HIS A 92 -5.18 -43.46 -4.38
N ILE A 93 -5.13 -43.62 -3.06
CA ILE A 93 -4.13 -44.48 -2.40
C ILE A 93 -4.31 -45.95 -2.78
N GLN A 94 -5.55 -46.44 -2.84
CA GLN A 94 -5.86 -47.82 -3.27
C GLN A 94 -5.50 -48.07 -4.73
N ASP A 95 -5.70 -47.07 -5.59
CA ASP A 95 -5.40 -47.15 -7.02
C ASP A 95 -3.89 -47.11 -7.33
N LEU A 96 -3.04 -46.73 -6.37
CA LEU A 96 -1.60 -46.76 -6.55
C LEU A 96 -1.11 -48.20 -6.80
N PRO A 97 -0.31 -48.45 -7.86
CA PRO A 97 0.14 -49.80 -8.22
C PRO A 97 0.99 -50.47 -7.13
N ARG A 98 1.58 -49.66 -6.24
CA ARG A 98 2.31 -50.15 -5.06
C ARG A 98 1.36 -50.76 -4.03
N VAL A 99 0.22 -50.10 -3.76
CA VAL A 99 -0.79 -50.56 -2.79
C VAL A 99 -1.61 -51.70 -3.39
N ALA A 100 -1.96 -51.64 -4.67
CA ALA A 100 -2.64 -52.73 -5.37
C ALA A 100 -1.87 -54.07 -5.34
N LYS A 101 -0.54 -54.00 -5.21
CA LYS A 101 0.34 -55.19 -5.07
C LYS A 101 0.59 -55.59 -3.61
N MET A 102 0.13 -54.81 -2.62
CA MET A 102 0.25 -55.20 -1.21
C MET A 102 -0.70 -56.35 -0.91
N ARG A 103 -0.18 -57.40 -0.25
CA ARG A 103 -1.03 -58.45 0.32
C ARG A 103 -1.45 -58.06 1.72
N ASN A 104 -2.71 -58.33 2.05
CA ASN A 104 -3.18 -58.20 3.42
C ASN A 104 -2.32 -59.07 4.36
N PRO A 105 -1.75 -58.49 5.44
CA PRO A 105 -1.00 -59.27 6.41
C PRO A 105 -1.93 -60.26 7.10
N LYS A 106 -1.46 -61.50 7.29
CA LYS A 106 -2.24 -62.55 7.99
C LYS A 106 -2.36 -62.29 9.49
N THR A 107 -1.42 -61.55 10.05
CA THR A 107 -1.32 -61.24 11.48
C THR A 107 -0.80 -59.81 11.63
N VAL A 108 -1.47 -59.02 12.47
CA VAL A 108 -1.03 -57.67 12.84
C VAL A 108 -0.21 -57.78 14.12
N VAL A 109 1.08 -57.47 14.05
CA VAL A 109 1.97 -57.45 15.21
C VAL A 109 2.14 -55.99 15.63
N TYR A 110 1.67 -55.66 16.83
CA TYR A 110 1.88 -54.34 17.41
C TYR A 110 3.28 -54.30 18.01
N LEU A 111 4.13 -53.39 17.51
CA LEU A 111 5.40 -53.09 18.16
C LEU A 111 5.11 -52.31 19.43
N SER A 112 5.52 -52.85 20.58
CA SER A 112 5.54 -52.15 21.86
C SER A 112 6.34 -50.85 21.68
N GLY A 113 5.73 -49.70 21.95
CA GLY A 113 6.38 -48.40 21.72
C GLY A 113 7.72 -48.29 22.43
N GLU A 114 8.73 -47.78 21.73
CA GLU A 114 10.01 -47.43 22.32
C GLU A 114 9.81 -46.29 23.34
N THR A 115 9.83 -46.62 24.63
CA THR A 115 9.75 -45.65 25.75
C THR A 115 11.08 -44.97 26.04
N SER A 116 12.08 -45.13 25.18
CA SER A 116 13.47 -44.66 25.39
C SER A 116 13.64 -43.14 25.36
N ILE A 117 12.67 -42.38 24.88
CA ILE A 117 12.76 -40.91 24.74
C ILE A 117 12.13 -40.16 25.94
N ALA A 118 11.41 -40.85 26.83
CA ALA A 118 10.71 -40.20 27.95
C ALA A 118 11.55 -40.03 29.24
N SER A 119 12.81 -40.46 29.25
CA SER A 119 13.69 -40.31 30.42
C SER A 119 14.78 -39.26 30.18
N ARG A 120 14.42 -37.97 30.11
CA ARG A 120 15.38 -36.90 30.37
C ARG A 120 14.72 -35.63 30.88
#